data_AF-A0A931XPV4-F1
#
_entry.id   AF-A0A931XPV4-F1
#
_cell.length_a   1.000
_cell.length_b   1.000
_cell.length_c   1.000
_cell.angle_alpha   90.00
_cell.angle_beta   90.00
_cell.angle_gamma   90.00
#
_symmetry.space_group_name_H-M   'P 1'
#
loop_
_entity.id
_entity.type
_entity.pdbx_description
1 polymer ?
#
loop_
_entity_poly.entity_id
_entity_poly.type
_entity_poly.pdbx_seq_one_letter_code
_entity_poly.pdbx_strand_id
1 'polypeptide(L)'
;MIKLVVFDWNGTLFADAIACFEADNHVLQSLGIKPITLKIFRQKFEVPVVKFYASMGLNKDQLLNGAKINFRGLKALGIRLSGSKVCFLFNSSEA
;
A
#
# COMPACT_ATOMS: atom_id res chain seq x y z
N MET A 1 -37.09 1.24 -6.95
CA MET A 1 -36.27 0.27 -7.71
C MET A 1 -34.84 0.80 -7.75
N ILE A 2 -33.88 0.10 -7.17
CA ILE A 2 -32.46 0.49 -7.20
C ILE A 2 -31.92 0.21 -8.61
N LYS A 3 -31.20 1.19 -9.19
CA LYS A 3 -30.69 1.12 -10.58
C LYS A 3 -29.17 1.02 -10.67
N LEU A 4 -28.45 1.32 -9.59
CA LEU A 4 -26.99 1.32 -9.55
C LEU A 4 -26.53 0.89 -8.17
N VAL A 5 -25.55 -0.01 -8.16
CA VAL A 5 -24.79 -0.39 -6.96
C VAL A 5 -23.32 -0.34 -7.36
N VAL A 6 -22.52 0.37 -6.56
CA VAL A 6 -21.08 0.49 -6.76
C VAL A 6 -20.40 -0.25 -5.62
N PHE A 7 -19.44 -1.11 -5.96
CA PHE A 7 -18.64 -1.85 -5.00
C PHE A 7 -17.20 -1.36 -5.05
N ASP A 8 -16.60 -1.22 -3.87
CA ASP A 8 -15.15 -1.19 -3.74
C ASP A 8 -14.57 -2.58 -4.04
N TRP A 9 -13.26 -2.68 -4.25
CA TRP A 9 -12.58 -3.95 -4.45
C TRP A 9 -12.09 -4.52 -3.13
N ASN A 10 -11.34 -3.71 -2.38
CA ASN A 10 -10.62 -4.12 -1.17
C ASN A 10 -11.62 -4.44 -0.05
N GLY A 11 -11.50 -5.63 0.54
CA GLY A 11 -12.43 -6.11 1.57
C GLY A 11 -13.90 -6.23 1.15
N THR A 12 -14.24 -5.99 -0.13
CA THR A 12 -15.62 -6.03 -0.64
C THR A 12 -15.79 -7.11 -1.72
N LEU A 13 -15.02 -7.04 -2.81
CA LEU A 13 -14.99 -8.09 -3.83
C LEU A 13 -13.89 -9.12 -3.54
N PHE A 14 -12.80 -8.71 -2.89
CA PHE A 14 -11.67 -9.57 -2.55
C PHE A 14 -11.38 -9.58 -1.05
N ALA A 15 -10.98 -10.76 -0.54
CA ALA A 15 -10.47 -10.92 0.82
C ALA A 15 -8.95 -10.69 0.85
N ASP A 16 -8.53 -9.45 0.59
CA ASP A 16 -7.15 -9.04 0.34
C ASP A 16 -6.35 -8.67 1.60
N ALA A 17 -6.99 -8.60 2.77
CA ALA A 17 -6.37 -8.12 4.01
C ALA A 17 -5.04 -8.81 4.38
N ILE A 18 -4.89 -10.11 4.11
CA ILE A 18 -3.65 -10.84 4.38
C ILE A 18 -2.56 -10.47 3.37
N ALA A 19 -2.90 -10.38 2.09
CA ALA A 19 -1.96 -10.00 1.04
C ALA A 19 -1.45 -8.57 1.25
N CYS A 20 -2.34 -7.63 1.62
CA CYS A 20 -1.95 -6.27 1.97
C CYS A 20 -1.05 -6.23 3.21
N PHE A 21 -1.40 -6.99 4.25
CA PHE A 21 -0.59 -7.09 5.46
C PHE A 21 0.84 -7.58 5.19
N GLU A 22 0.99 -8.63 4.37
CA GLU A 22 2.30 -9.18 4.01
C GLU A 22 3.11 -8.20 3.16
N ALA A 23 2.48 -7.56 2.17
CA ALA A 23 3.12 -6.56 1.32
C ALA A 23 3.59 -5.35 2.13
N ASP A 24 2.76 -4.82 3.03
CA ASP A 24 3.10 -3.67 3.86
C ASP A 24 4.23 -4.01 4.84
N ASN A 25 4.21 -5.21 5.44
CA ASN A 25 5.32 -5.67 6.27
C ASN A 25 6.63 -5.85 5.49
N HIS A 26 6.56 -6.24 4.22
CA HIS A 26 7.75 -6.30 3.36
C HIS A 26 8.30 -4.89 3.09
N VAL A 27 7.44 -3.91 2.82
CA VAL A 27 7.83 -2.51 2.64
C VAL A 27 8.46 -1.95 3.93
N LEU A 28 7.80 -2.14 5.08
CA LEU A 28 8.34 -1.71 6.38
C LEU A 28 9.75 -2.27 6.62
N GLN A 29 9.95 -3.56 6.40
CA GLN A 29 11.26 -4.21 6.54
C GLN A 29 12.32 -3.60 5.62
N SER A 30 11.99 -3.37 4.35
CA SER A 30 12.90 -2.75 3.38
C SER A 30 13.33 -1.33 3.76
N LEU A 31 12.53 -0.65 4.60
CA LEU A 31 12.80 0.70 5.12
C LEU A 31 13.39 0.68 6.54
N GLY A 32 13.75 -0.51 7.06
CA GLY A 32 14.35 -0.67 8.38
C GLY A 32 13.37 -0.63 9.55
N ILE A 33 12.06 -0.70 9.28
CA ILE A 33 11.01 -0.76 10.29
C ILE A 33 10.67 -2.22 10.58
N LYS A 34 10.52 -2.54 11.87
CA LYS A 34 10.15 -3.89 12.30
C LYS A 34 8.74 -4.25 11.78
N PRO A 35 8.53 -5.50 11.32
CA PRO A 35 7.20 -5.98 10.97
C PRO A 35 6.21 -5.80 12.11
N ILE A 36 4.97 -5.49 11.77
CA ILE A 36 3.85 -5.39 12.70
C ILE A 36 3.02 -6.68 12.67
N THR A 37 2.21 -6.87 13.72
CA THR A 37 1.26 -7.98 13.78
C THR A 37 -0.01 -7.64 12.98
N LEU A 38 -0.76 -8.67 12.57
CA LEU A 38 -2.04 -8.47 11.88
C LEU A 38 -3.04 -7.67 12.73
N LYS A 39 -2.97 -7.80 14.07
CA LYS A 39 -3.78 -7.01 14.99
C LYS A 39 -3.45 -5.52 14.89
N ILE A 40 -2.18 -5.15 14.91
CA ILE A 40 -1.74 -3.75 14.79
C ILE A 40 -2.08 -3.23 13.40
N PHE A 41 -1.87 -4.03 12.36
CA PHE A 41 -2.24 -3.69 10.98
C PHE A 41 -3.72 -3.31 10.89
N ARG A 42 -4.63 -4.18 11.37
CA ARG A 42 -6.08 -3.91 11.36
C ARG A 42 -6.48 -2.68 12.18
N GLN A 43 -5.74 -2.36 13.25
CA GLN A 43 -6.03 -1.21 14.10
C GLN A 43 -5.55 0.11 13.50
N LYS A 44 -4.46 0.08 12.72
CA LYS A 44 -3.79 1.28 12.22
C LYS A 44 -3.96 1.53 10.73
N PHE A 45 -4.37 0.51 9.97
CA PHE A 45 -4.57 0.64 8.54
C PHE A 45 -5.59 1.73 8.26
N GLU A 46 -5.19 2.70 7.46
CA GLU A 46 -5.99 3.87 7.12
C GLU A 46 -5.74 4.23 5.66
N VAL A 47 -6.82 4.54 4.95
CA VAL A 47 -6.80 5.15 3.62
C VAL A 47 -6.98 6.67 3.74
N PRO A 48 -6.16 7.49 3.05
CA PRO A 48 -5.10 7.10 2.11
C PRO A 48 -3.87 6.50 2.82
N VAL A 49 -3.25 5.49 2.20
CA VAL A 49 -2.23 4.61 2.81
C VAL A 49 -1.00 5.36 3.34
N VAL A 50 -0.76 6.58 2.85
CA VAL A 50 0.30 7.46 3.38
C VAL A 50 0.15 7.72 4.88
N LYS A 51 -1.08 7.83 5.39
CA LYS A 51 -1.35 8.05 6.82
C LYS A 51 -0.96 6.84 7.66
N PHE A 52 -1.25 5.64 7.15
CA PHE A 52 -0.83 4.39 7.78
C PHE A 52 0.70 4.36 7.94
N TYR A 53 1.45 4.60 6.87
CA TYR A 53 2.91 4.63 6.93
C TYR A 53 3.47 5.78 7.80
N ALA A 54 2.84 6.95 7.79
CA ALA A 54 3.19 8.04 8.70
C ALA A 54 3.02 7.63 10.16
N SER A 55 1.95 6.90 10.49
CA SER A 55 1.72 6.35 11.84
C SER A 55 2.73 5.27 12.25
N MET A 56 3.48 4.72 11.28
CA MET A 56 4.59 3.77 11.50
C MET A 56 5.93 4.49 11.71
N GLY A 57 5.97 5.83 11.63
CA GLY A 57 7.18 6.63 11.80
C GLY A 57 7.94 6.93 10.51
N LEU A 58 7.34 6.66 9.34
CA LEU A 58 7.92 7.04 8.05
C LEU A 58 7.52 8.47 7.68
N ASN A 59 8.49 9.28 7.28
CA ASN A 59 8.19 10.56 6.67
C ASN A 59 7.92 10.42 5.15
N LYS A 60 7.32 11.45 4.56
CA LYS A 60 6.94 11.46 3.14
C LYS A 60 8.16 11.28 2.22
N ASP A 61 9.31 11.83 2.58
CA ASP A 61 10.53 11.74 1.77
C ASP A 61 11.10 10.33 1.77
N GLN A 62 11.07 9.62 2.90
CA GLN A 62 11.47 8.23 3.01
C GLN A 62 10.55 7.32 2.19
N LEU A 63 9.24 7.58 2.20
CA LEU A 63 8.28 6.85 1.37
C LEU A 63 8.53 7.06 -0.13
N LEU A 64 8.72 8.31 -0.55
CA LEU A 64 8.95 8.66 -1.96
C LEU A 64 10.32 8.20 -2.46
N ASN A 65 11.36 8.28 -1.62
CA ASN A 65 12.72 7.84 -1.98
C ASN A 65 12.85 6.31 -1.93
N GLY A 66 12.21 5.64 -0.97
CA GLY A 66 12.10 4.18 -0.92
C GLY A 66 11.38 3.63 -2.15
N ALA A 67 10.29 4.28 -2.57
CA ALA A 67 9.60 3.93 -3.81
C ALA A 67 10.55 4.01 -5.02
N LYS A 68 11.35 5.08 -5.16
CA LYS A 68 12.38 5.24 -6.22
C LYS A 68 13.41 4.11 -6.25
N ILE A 69 13.86 3.63 -5.08
CA ILE A 69 14.81 2.51 -4.97
C ILE A 69 14.15 1.20 -5.41
N ASN A 70 12.90 0.96 -5.00
CA ASN A 70 12.18 -0.27 -5.35
C ASN A 70 11.91 -0.40 -6.86
N PHE A 71 11.73 0.71 -7.60
CA PHE A 71 11.62 0.69 -9.06
C PHE A 71 12.84 0.06 -9.77
N ARG A 72 14.05 0.21 -9.21
CA ARG A 72 15.26 -0.40 -9.79
C ARG A 72 15.31 -1.91 -9.55
N GLY A 73 14.88 -2.38 -8.38
CA GLY A 73 14.78 -3.82 -8.05
C GLY A 73 13.66 -4.54 -8.80
N LEU A 74 12.50 -3.89 -8.97
CA LEU A 74 11.35 -4.41 -9.75
C LEU A 74 11.72 -4.64 -11.22
N LYS A 75 12.56 -3.78 -11.81
CA LYS A 75 13.11 -3.97 -13.16
C LYS A 75 13.99 -5.21 -13.29
N ALA A 76 14.76 -5.55 -12.25
CA ALA A 76 15.63 -6.73 -12.24
C ALA A 76 14.85 -8.05 -12.13
N LEU A 77 13.65 -8.02 -11.57
CA LEU A 77 12.71 -9.15 -11.49
C LEU A 77 11.83 -9.31 -12.74
N GLY A 78 12.09 -8.55 -13.81
CA GLY A 78 11.31 -8.61 -15.06
C GLY A 78 9.92 -7.97 -14.97
N ILE A 79 9.60 -7.31 -13.85
CA ILE A 79 8.32 -6.64 -13.64
C ILE A 79 8.35 -5.31 -14.40
N ARG A 80 7.76 -5.29 -15.60
CA ARG A 80 7.64 -4.11 -16.45
C ARG A 80 6.48 -3.25 -15.97
N LEU A 81 6.75 -2.32 -15.06
CA LEU A 81 5.79 -1.28 -14.70
C LEU A 81 5.67 -0.31 -15.88
N SER A 82 4.63 -0.46 -16.67
CA SER A 82 4.28 0.43 -17.78
C SER A 82 3.85 1.79 -17.22
N GLY A 83 4.81 2.71 -17.05
CA GLY A 83 4.63 4.17 -17.13
C GLY A 83 3.55 4.83 -16.25
N SER A 84 2.89 4.10 -15.37
CA SER A 84 1.79 4.57 -14.55
C SER A 84 1.87 3.83 -13.23
N LYS A 85 2.31 4.57 -12.21
CA LYS A 85 2.08 4.29 -10.78
C LYS A 85 2.42 2.85 -10.35
N VAL A 86 3.56 2.66 -9.66
CA VAL A 86 3.53 1.64 -8.59
C VAL A 86 2.31 1.97 -7.76
N CYS A 87 1.39 1.02 -7.61
CA CYS A 87 0.20 1.14 -6.77
C CYS A 87 0.62 1.29 -5.29
N PHE A 88 1.21 2.42 -4.94
CA PHE A 88 1.02 3.02 -3.63
C PHE A 88 -0.25 3.84 -3.80
N LEU A 89 -1.33 3.41 -3.15
CA LEU A 89 -2.64 4.06 -3.15
C LEU A 89 -2.55 5.46 -2.50
N PHE A 90 -2.01 6.42 -3.25
CA PHE A 90 -2.14 7.86 -3.04
C PHE A 90 -3.29 8.35 -3.93
N ASN A 91 -4.53 8.13 -3.49
CA ASN A 91 -5.71 8.98 -3.69
C ASN A 91 -6.98 8.14 -3.58
N SER A 92 -7.74 8.38 -2.52
CA SER A 92 -9.19 8.21 -2.51
C SER A 92 -9.86 9.57 -2.26
N SER A 93 -9.40 10.60 -2.96
CA SER A 93 -10.09 11.89 -3.06
C SER A 93 -9.99 12.44 -4.49
N GLU A 94 -10.57 11.72 -5.44
CA GLU A 94 -10.99 12.25 -6.76
C GLU A 94 -11.74 11.12 -7.48
N ALA A 95 -13.02 11.00 -7.14
CA ALA A 95 -14.10 10.44 -7.96
C ALA A 95 -15.42 10.87 -7.31
#